data_AF-A0A3C1GAC9-F1
#
_entry.id   AF-A0A3C1GAC9-F1
#
_cell.length_a   1.000
_cell.length_b   1.000
_cell.length_c   1.000
_cell.angle_alpha   90.00
_cell.angle_beta   90.00
_cell.angle_gamma   90.00
#
_symmetry.space_group_name_H-M   'P 1'
#
loop_
_entity.id
_entity.type
_entity.pdbx_description
1 polymer ?
#
loop_
_entity_poly.entity_id
_entity_poly.type
_entity_poly.pdbx_seq_one_letter_code
_entity_poly.pdbx_strand_id
1 'polypeptide(L)'
;MESWDELSVPLHFLTPAGDVPIAPVYTNCGAPPLPTLRRCHQVGAFVGAFVRARPAAERVALVATGGVSHWVGTPETGRINPEWDQRVLDHVARGDVAPLLDWTWAEIERDGGNGGQEIRNWIALIGAVPGWKGDVLAYEPVAEWITGCATVWVHP
;
A
#
# COMPACT_ATOMS: atom_id res chain seq x y z
N MET A 1 -16.73 0.68 13.02
CA MET A 1 -15.34 1.04 12.66
C MET A 1 -15.48 2.21 11.73
N GLU A 2 -15.29 3.43 12.24
CA GLU A 2 -15.14 4.61 11.38
C GLU A 2 -13.97 4.29 10.44
N SER A 3 -14.27 4.14 9.15
CA SER A 3 -13.24 3.98 8.14
C SER A 3 -12.75 5.38 7.81
N TRP A 4 -11.53 5.68 8.25
CA TRP A 4 -10.97 7.02 8.22
C TRP A 4 -10.58 7.44 6.79
N ASP A 5 -9.68 8.40 6.68
CA ASP A 5 -9.17 8.98 5.45
C ASP A 5 -8.56 7.94 4.49
N GLU A 6 -7.99 6.84 4.98
CA GLU A 6 -7.32 5.83 4.15
C GLU A 6 -8.29 5.06 3.23
N LEU A 7 -9.58 5.03 3.57
CA LEU A 7 -10.64 4.49 2.72
C LEU A 7 -11.38 5.60 1.99
N SER A 8 -11.78 6.65 2.72
CA SER A 8 -12.70 7.67 2.19
C SER A 8 -12.05 8.61 1.16
N VAL A 9 -10.81 9.03 1.36
CA VAL A 9 -10.09 9.94 0.45
C VAL A 9 -9.89 9.32 -0.95
N PRO A 10 -9.28 8.13 -1.12
CA PRO A 10 -9.11 7.57 -2.45
C PRO A 10 -10.44 7.25 -3.13
N LEU A 11 -11.45 6.79 -2.38
CA LEU A 11 -12.77 6.49 -2.95
C LEU A 11 -13.53 7.75 -3.39
N HIS A 12 -13.32 8.89 -2.72
CA HIS A 12 -13.87 10.17 -3.16
C HIS A 12 -13.43 10.49 -4.61
N PHE A 13 -12.19 10.17 -4.97
CA PHE A 13 -11.67 10.39 -6.32
C PHE A 13 -11.99 9.25 -7.30
N LEU A 14 -11.97 7.99 -6.85
CA LEU A 14 -12.13 6.82 -7.72
C LEU A 14 -13.60 6.48 -8.03
N THR A 15 -14.51 6.72 -7.09
CA THR A 15 -15.94 6.38 -7.19
C THR A 15 -16.82 7.44 -6.51
N PRO A 16 -16.78 8.70 -6.97
CA PRO A 16 -17.48 9.82 -6.31
C PRO A 16 -19.00 9.64 -6.19
N ALA A 17 -19.61 8.82 -7.06
CA ALA A 17 -21.03 8.51 -7.01
C ALA A 17 -21.41 7.46 -5.95
N GLY A 18 -20.41 6.74 -5.39
CA GLY A 18 -20.64 5.67 -4.41
C GLY A 18 -21.43 4.47 -4.95
N ASP A 19 -21.40 4.25 -6.26
CA ASP A 19 -22.18 3.23 -6.97
C ASP A 19 -21.44 1.88 -7.13
N VAL A 20 -20.16 1.83 -6.75
CA VAL A 20 -19.36 0.60 -6.71
C VAL A 20 -19.36 0.00 -5.30
N PRO A 21 -19.81 -1.26 -5.12
CA PRO A 21 -19.72 -1.94 -3.83
C PRO A 21 -18.27 -2.09 -3.34
N ILE A 22 -18.03 -1.76 -2.07
CA ILE A 22 -16.69 -1.78 -1.45
C ILE A 22 -16.62 -2.89 -0.39
N ALA A 23 -15.59 -3.73 -0.48
CA ALA A 23 -15.25 -4.74 0.51
C ALA A 23 -13.88 -4.40 1.15
N PRO A 24 -13.84 -3.76 2.33
CA PRO A 24 -12.58 -3.34 2.93
C PRO A 24 -11.82 -4.52 3.55
N VAL A 25 -10.49 -4.51 3.40
CA VAL A 25 -9.56 -5.42 4.08
C VAL A 25 -8.58 -4.56 4.88
N TYR A 26 -8.67 -4.63 6.21
CA TYR A 26 -7.82 -3.84 7.10
C TYR A 26 -6.55 -4.60 7.46
N THR A 27 -5.41 -3.93 7.32
CA THR A 27 -4.10 -4.42 7.76
C THR A 27 -3.65 -3.63 8.98
N ASN A 28 -3.22 -4.32 10.04
CA ASN A 28 -2.58 -3.64 11.16
C ASN A 28 -1.21 -3.08 10.73
N CYS A 29 -1.11 -1.76 10.63
CA CYS A 29 0.13 -1.03 10.33
C CYS A 29 0.58 -0.10 11.49
N GLY A 30 -0.27 0.10 12.51
CA GLY A 30 -0.05 1.15 13.51
C GLY A 30 0.71 0.70 14.76
N ALA A 31 0.47 -0.51 15.26
CA ALA A 31 1.06 -0.96 16.52
C ALA A 31 1.46 -2.44 16.50
N PRO A 32 2.60 -2.82 17.11
CA PRO A 32 2.99 -4.21 17.27
C PRO A 32 1.95 -5.06 18.03
N PRO A 33 1.82 -6.36 17.72
CA PRO A 33 2.57 -7.08 16.69
C PRO A 33 2.06 -6.76 15.28
N LEU A 34 2.99 -6.32 14.42
CA LEU A 34 2.70 -6.05 13.01
C LEU A 34 2.87 -7.34 12.19
N PRO A 35 1.99 -7.62 11.21
CA PRO A 35 2.20 -8.73 10.30
C PRO A 35 3.48 -8.51 9.49
N THR A 36 4.21 -9.57 9.18
CA THR A 36 5.38 -9.47 8.29
C THR A 36 4.94 -9.14 6.87
N LEU A 37 5.82 -8.52 6.08
CA LEU A 37 5.54 -8.24 4.67
C LEU A 37 5.28 -9.55 3.90
N ARG A 38 6.03 -10.61 4.20
CA ARG A 38 5.76 -11.97 3.69
C ARG A 38 4.34 -12.45 3.99
N ARG A 39 3.82 -12.21 5.20
CA ARG A 39 2.45 -12.58 5.55
C ARG A 39 1.43 -11.75 4.79
N CYS A 40 1.66 -10.44 4.63
CA CYS A 40 0.80 -9.55 3.86
C CYS A 40 0.75 -9.99 2.38
N HIS A 41 1.89 -10.34 1.79
CA HIS A 41 1.96 -10.90 0.43
C HIS A 41 1.13 -12.19 0.29
N GLN A 42 1.21 -13.11 1.26
CA GLN A 42 0.42 -14.34 1.25
C GLN A 42 -1.08 -14.09 1.36
N VAL A 43 -1.51 -13.13 2.20
CA VAL A 43 -2.92 -12.72 2.29
C VAL A 43 -3.38 -12.12 0.96
N GLY A 44 -2.55 -11.27 0.35
CA GLY A 44 -2.75 -10.77 -1.00
C GLY A 44 -3.01 -11.89 -2.01
N ALA A 45 -2.10 -12.88 -2.07
CA ALA A 45 -2.24 -14.04 -2.96
C ALA A 45 -3.55 -14.81 -2.74
N PHE A 46 -3.97 -14.97 -1.48
CA PHE A 46 -5.26 -15.56 -1.15
C PHE A 46 -6.43 -14.73 -1.68
N VAL A 47 -6.44 -13.41 -1.46
CA VAL A 47 -7.48 -12.50 -1.98
C VAL A 47 -7.53 -12.54 -3.50
N GLY A 48 -6.38 -12.49 -4.17
CA GLY A 48 -6.30 -12.59 -5.63
C GLY A 48 -6.86 -13.92 -6.16
N ALA A 49 -6.56 -15.04 -5.49
CA ALA A 49 -7.11 -16.34 -5.84
C ALA A 49 -8.64 -16.39 -5.66
N PHE A 50 -9.15 -15.81 -4.57
CA PHE A 50 -10.58 -15.68 -4.32
C PHE A 50 -11.28 -14.86 -5.42
N VAL A 51 -10.73 -13.69 -5.77
CA VAL A 51 -11.28 -12.83 -6.84
C VAL A 51 -11.31 -13.56 -8.18
N ARG A 52 -10.23 -14.27 -8.56
CA ARG A 52 -10.17 -15.05 -9.80
C ARG A 52 -11.16 -16.21 -9.85
N ALA A 53 -11.60 -16.72 -8.69
CA ALA A 53 -12.58 -17.79 -8.60
C ALA A 53 -14.04 -17.29 -8.70
N ARG A 54 -14.27 -15.97 -8.72
CA ARG A 54 -15.60 -15.37 -8.86
C ARG A 54 -16.11 -15.45 -10.31
N PRO A 55 -17.43 -15.33 -10.55
CA PRO A 55 -18.00 -15.37 -11.89
C PRO A 55 -17.37 -14.35 -12.84
N ALA A 56 -17.10 -14.75 -14.09
CA ALA A 56 -16.39 -13.93 -15.09
C ALA A 56 -17.11 -12.61 -15.47
N ALA A 57 -18.39 -12.46 -15.15
CA ALA A 57 -19.13 -11.22 -15.36
C ALA A 57 -18.79 -10.13 -14.33
N GLU A 58 -18.18 -10.48 -13.20
CA GLU A 58 -17.78 -9.53 -12.17
C GLU A 58 -16.45 -8.87 -12.53
N ARG A 59 -16.42 -7.54 -12.48
CA ARG A 59 -15.19 -6.74 -12.61
C ARG A 59 -14.79 -6.26 -11.22
N VAL A 60 -13.62 -6.70 -10.75
CA VAL A 60 -13.10 -6.33 -9.43
C VAL A 60 -11.85 -5.48 -9.61
N ALA A 61 -11.85 -4.29 -9.02
CA ALA A 61 -10.65 -3.48 -8.84
C ALA A 61 -10.08 -3.72 -7.44
N LEU A 62 -8.75 -3.77 -7.33
CA LEU A 62 -8.04 -3.84 -6.06
C LEU A 62 -7.35 -2.50 -5.82
N VAL A 63 -7.53 -1.93 -4.64
CA VAL A 63 -6.93 -0.65 -4.24
C VAL A 63 -6.18 -0.88 -2.94
N ALA A 64 -4.89 -0.54 -2.92
CA ALA A 64 -4.09 -0.46 -1.71
C ALA A 64 -3.81 1.01 -1.40
N THR A 65 -3.93 1.37 -0.13
CA THR A 65 -3.85 2.76 0.34
C THR A 65 -2.86 2.87 1.49
N GLY A 66 -2.46 4.11 1.80
CA GLY A 66 -1.43 4.44 2.78
C GLY A 66 -0.02 4.55 2.17
N GLY A 67 0.92 5.06 2.95
CA GLY A 67 2.31 5.30 2.59
C GLY A 67 2.57 6.69 1.98
N VAL A 68 3.80 6.98 1.56
CA VAL A 68 5.00 6.12 1.61
C VAL A 68 5.78 6.45 2.88
N SER A 69 6.94 7.12 2.84
CA SER A 69 7.65 7.49 4.06
C SER A 69 6.99 8.68 4.77
N HIS A 70 6.80 8.53 6.08
CA HIS A 70 6.35 9.60 6.98
C HIS A 70 6.49 9.17 8.45
N TRP A 71 6.73 10.16 9.31
CA TRP A 71 6.84 10.00 10.77
C TRP A 71 5.70 10.79 11.42
N VAL A 72 4.86 10.11 12.19
CA VAL A 72 3.65 10.69 12.80
C VAL A 72 3.76 10.59 14.32
N GLY A 73 3.72 11.74 14.98
CA GLY A 73 3.72 11.80 16.45
C GLY A 73 5.06 11.40 17.08
N THR A 74 6.13 11.32 16.29
CA THR A 74 7.50 11.08 16.76
C THR A 74 8.32 12.38 16.71
N PRO A 75 9.49 12.45 17.37
CA PRO A 75 10.40 13.60 17.26
C PRO A 75 10.81 13.96 15.81
N GLU A 76 10.78 12.99 14.90
CA GLU A 76 11.11 13.13 13.48
C GLU A 76 9.92 13.57 12.61
N THR A 77 8.76 13.89 13.20
CA THR A 77 7.59 14.38 12.47
C THR A 77 7.98 15.53 11.53
N GLY A 78 7.61 15.43 10.26
CA GLY A 78 8.03 16.36 9.19
C GLY A 78 9.09 15.78 8.25
N ARG A 79 9.79 14.72 8.66
CA ARG A 79 10.76 14.03 7.81
C ARG A 79 10.05 13.24 6.70
N ILE A 80 10.60 13.30 5.50
CA ILE A 80 10.26 12.44 4.35
C ILE A 80 11.57 11.84 3.83
N ASN A 81 11.55 10.59 3.38
CA ASN A 81 12.72 9.90 2.83
C ASN A 81 12.49 9.45 1.37
N PRO A 82 12.75 10.35 0.39
CA PRO A 82 12.53 10.03 -1.02
C PRO A 82 13.36 8.88 -1.57
N GLU A 83 14.56 8.65 -1.04
CA GLU A 83 15.40 7.52 -1.49
C GLU A 83 14.78 6.18 -1.08
N TRP A 84 14.22 6.11 0.13
CA TRP A 84 13.49 4.93 0.58
C TRP A 84 12.17 4.75 -0.17
N ASP A 85 11.43 5.84 -0.41
CA ASP A 85 10.20 5.82 -1.20
C ASP A 85 10.47 5.28 -2.60
N GLN A 86 11.47 5.83 -3.30
CA GLN A 86 11.83 5.40 -4.64
C GLN A 86 12.20 3.93 -4.67
N ARG A 87 12.92 3.42 -3.65
CA ARG A 87 13.24 1.99 -3.54
C ARG A 87 11.97 1.13 -3.45
N VAL A 88 10.98 1.53 -2.66
CA VAL A 88 9.70 0.82 -2.56
C VAL A 88 8.97 0.87 -3.90
N LEU A 89 8.82 2.07 -4.49
CA LEU A 89 8.12 2.28 -5.76
C LEU A 89 8.74 1.50 -6.91
N ASP A 90 10.07 1.45 -6.97
CA ASP A 90 10.83 0.67 -7.94
C ASP A 90 10.50 -0.83 -7.92
N HIS A 91 10.41 -1.42 -6.72
CA HIS A 91 10.06 -2.83 -6.54
C HIS A 91 8.60 -3.10 -6.90
N VAL A 92 7.70 -2.19 -6.53
CA VAL A 92 6.28 -2.26 -6.89
C VAL A 92 6.09 -2.14 -8.40
N ALA A 93 6.75 -1.18 -9.04
CA ALA A 93 6.71 -0.95 -10.49
C ALA A 93 7.19 -2.17 -11.28
N ARG A 94 8.25 -2.83 -10.80
CA ARG A 94 8.77 -4.07 -11.42
C ARG A 94 7.90 -5.30 -11.14
N GLY A 95 6.93 -5.21 -10.21
CA GLY A 95 6.20 -6.38 -9.71
C GLY A 95 7.10 -7.35 -8.93
N ASP A 96 8.30 -6.92 -8.54
CA ASP A 96 9.31 -7.74 -7.85
C ASP A 96 9.54 -7.19 -6.44
N VAL A 97 8.68 -7.67 -5.53
CA VAL A 97 8.73 -7.30 -4.11
C VAL A 97 9.48 -8.32 -3.25
N ALA A 98 10.06 -9.36 -3.84
CA ALA A 98 10.82 -10.36 -3.09
C ALA A 98 11.92 -9.75 -2.21
N PRO A 99 12.69 -8.73 -2.66
CA PRO A 99 13.70 -8.06 -1.84
C PRO A 99 13.14 -7.28 -0.63
N LEU A 100 11.84 -6.97 -0.63
CA LEU A 100 11.17 -6.26 0.46
C LEU A 100 10.64 -7.21 1.53
N LEU A 101 10.34 -8.48 1.19
CA LEU A 101 9.57 -9.38 2.05
C LEU A 101 10.24 -9.72 3.40
N ASP A 102 11.56 -9.52 3.48
CA ASP A 102 12.38 -9.77 4.67
C ASP A 102 12.70 -8.51 5.48
N TRP A 103 12.21 -7.33 5.07
CA TRP A 103 12.33 -6.13 5.90
C TRP A 103 11.57 -6.32 7.21
N THR A 104 12.25 -6.02 8.30
CA THR A 104 11.66 -5.99 9.63
C THR A 104 10.88 -4.68 9.84
N TRP A 105 9.94 -4.70 10.78
CA TRP A 105 9.22 -3.48 11.15
C TRP A 105 10.19 -2.39 11.63
N ALA A 106 11.25 -2.74 12.36
CA ALA A 106 12.23 -1.79 12.87
C ALA A 106 13.06 -1.13 11.76
N GLU A 107 13.41 -1.88 10.70
CA GLU A 107 14.11 -1.31 9.53
C GLU A 107 13.20 -0.36 8.74
N ILE A 108 11.92 -0.72 8.57
CA ILE A 108 10.92 0.16 7.96
C ILE A 108 10.77 1.44 8.77
N GLU A 109 10.67 1.35 10.10
CA GLU A 109 10.49 2.53 10.95
C GLU A 109 11.71 3.46 10.95
N ARG A 110 12.92 2.89 10.89
CA ARG A 110 14.16 3.67 10.81
C ARG A 110 14.23 4.50 9.53
N ASP A 111 13.91 3.90 8.39
CA ASP A 111 14.17 4.48 7.08
C ASP A 111 12.94 5.10 6.41
N GLY A 112 11.73 4.62 6.73
CA GLY A 112 10.45 5.09 6.19
C GLY A 112 9.46 5.61 7.24
N GLY A 113 9.80 5.51 8.53
CA GLY A 113 8.96 6.00 9.64
C GLY A 113 7.87 5.05 10.08
N ASN A 114 7.21 5.38 11.19
CA ASN A 114 6.10 4.59 11.71
C ASN A 114 4.91 4.57 10.75
N GLY A 115 4.71 5.63 9.96
CA GLY A 115 3.75 5.67 8.86
C GLY A 115 4.16 4.81 7.66
N GLY A 116 5.46 4.69 7.41
CA GLY A 116 6.00 3.81 6.36
C GLY A 116 5.62 2.32 6.51
N GLN A 117 5.09 1.91 7.67
CA GLN A 117 4.56 0.55 7.87
C GLN A 117 3.38 0.22 6.93
N GLU A 118 2.73 1.22 6.36
CA GLU A 118 1.60 1.10 5.43
C GLU A 118 1.95 0.45 4.08
N ILE A 119 3.24 0.34 3.73
CA ILE A 119 3.68 -0.41 2.53
C ILE A 119 3.22 -1.88 2.54
N ARG A 120 2.82 -2.42 3.70
CA ARG A 120 2.16 -3.74 3.82
C ARG A 120 0.95 -3.89 2.91
N ASN A 121 0.17 -2.83 2.73
CA ASN A 121 -0.99 -2.83 1.84
C ASN A 121 -0.57 -2.99 0.38
N TRP A 122 0.52 -2.33 -0.02
CA TRP A 122 1.08 -2.41 -1.36
C TRP A 122 1.66 -3.80 -1.64
N ILE A 123 2.35 -4.39 -0.66
CA ILE A 123 2.84 -5.77 -0.74
C ILE A 123 1.68 -6.77 -0.87
N ALA A 124 0.57 -6.55 -0.17
CA ALA A 124 -0.63 -7.38 -0.34
C ALA A 124 -1.23 -7.23 -1.74
N LEU A 125 -1.28 -6.02 -2.31
CA LEU A 125 -1.74 -5.80 -3.68
C LEU A 125 -0.89 -6.58 -4.70
N ILE A 126 0.44 -6.46 -4.63
CA ILE A 126 1.34 -7.19 -5.52
C ILE A 126 1.19 -8.70 -5.36
N GLY A 127 1.01 -9.19 -4.13
CA GLY A 127 0.72 -10.60 -3.89
C GLY A 127 -0.59 -11.08 -4.52
N ALA A 128 -1.61 -10.22 -4.61
CA ALA A 128 -2.89 -10.55 -5.22
C ALA A 128 -2.84 -10.69 -6.75
N VAL A 129 -1.89 -10.02 -7.39
CA VAL A 129 -1.76 -9.91 -8.85
C VAL A 129 -0.38 -10.38 -9.34
N PRO A 130 -0.03 -11.66 -9.16
CA PRO A 130 1.30 -12.16 -9.51
C PRO A 130 1.59 -11.98 -11.00
N GLY A 131 2.76 -11.41 -11.31
CA GLY A 131 3.24 -11.15 -12.68
C GLY A 131 2.82 -9.80 -13.25
N TRP A 132 1.92 -9.06 -12.60
CA TRP A 132 1.55 -7.71 -13.00
C TRP A 132 2.67 -6.72 -12.66
N LYS A 133 2.75 -5.64 -13.43
CA LYS A 133 3.73 -4.55 -13.24
C LYS A 133 3.00 -3.24 -12.92
N GLY A 134 3.74 -2.29 -12.39
CA GLY A 134 3.22 -0.98 -12.02
C GLY A 134 3.82 0.15 -12.85
N ASP A 135 2.97 1.05 -13.31
CA ASP A 135 3.36 2.37 -13.80
C ASP A 135 3.22 3.39 -12.67
N VAL A 136 4.34 3.99 -12.24
CA VAL A 136 4.32 5.09 -11.26
C VAL A 136 3.77 6.33 -11.95
N LEU A 137 2.53 6.67 -11.65
CA LEU A 137 1.83 7.81 -12.27
C LEU A 137 2.29 9.14 -11.67
N ALA A 138 2.57 9.14 -10.37
CA ALA A 138 3.05 10.30 -9.65
C ALA A 138 3.82 9.88 -8.39
N TYR A 139 4.85 10.65 -8.05
CA TYR A 139 5.50 10.64 -6.75
C TYR A 139 5.94 12.07 -6.40
N GLU A 140 5.57 12.55 -5.23
CA GLU A 140 6.03 13.84 -4.70
C GLU A 140 6.27 13.73 -3.18
N PRO A 141 7.42 14.22 -2.66
CA PRO A 141 7.61 14.42 -1.24
C PRO A 141 6.88 15.70 -0.80
N VAL A 142 5.62 15.56 -0.38
CA VAL A 142 4.75 16.71 -0.09
C VAL A 142 4.99 17.18 1.35
N ALA A 143 5.80 18.22 1.51
CA ALA A 143 6.21 18.74 2.81
C ALA A 143 5.01 19.21 3.66
N GLU A 144 4.02 19.83 3.04
CA GLU A 144 2.80 20.32 3.67
C GLU A 144 1.93 19.19 4.24
N TRP A 145 2.08 17.98 3.70
CA TRP A 145 1.38 16.78 4.16
C TRP A 145 2.31 15.83 4.93
N ILE A 146 3.58 16.23 5.12
CA ILE A 146 4.58 15.50 5.92
C ILE A 146 4.81 14.05 5.39
N THR A 147 4.51 13.81 4.10
CA THR A 147 4.43 12.46 3.54
C THR A 147 4.97 12.38 2.12
N GLY A 148 5.69 11.31 1.81
CA GLY A 148 5.97 10.91 0.45
C GLY A 148 4.70 10.37 -0.21
N CYS A 149 4.10 11.09 -1.14
CA CYS A 149 2.83 10.71 -1.77
C CYS A 149 3.06 10.09 -3.14
N ALA A 150 2.48 8.91 -3.39
CA ALA A 150 2.64 8.21 -4.65
C ALA A 150 1.32 7.63 -5.15
N THR A 151 1.20 7.51 -6.47
CA THR A 151 0.13 6.74 -7.13
C THR A 151 0.76 5.81 -8.16
N VAL A 152 0.39 4.53 -8.10
CA VAL A 152 0.88 3.51 -9.02
C VAL A 152 -0.30 2.77 -9.63
N TRP A 153 -0.31 2.66 -10.96
CA TRP A 153 -1.27 1.83 -11.68
C TRP A 153 -0.68 0.45 -11.95
N VAL A 154 -1.22 -0.58 -11.30
CA VAL A 154 -0.76 -1.97 -11.47
C VAL A 154 -1.65 -2.69 -12.47
N HIS A 155 -1.05 -3.32 -13.49
CA HIS A 155 -1.75 -3.99 -14.59
C HIS A 155 -0.96 -5.21 -15.13
N PRO A 156 -1.61 -6.13 -15.88
CA PRO A 156 -0.95 -7.29 -16.49
C PRO A 156 0.19 -6.94 -17.44
#